data_AF-G7WJR2-F1
#
_entry.id   AF-G7WJR2-F1
#
_cell.length_a   1.000
_cell.length_b   1.000
_cell.length_c   1.000
_cell.angle_alpha   90.00
_cell.angle_beta   90.00
_cell.angle_gamma   90.00
#
_symmetry.space_group_name_H-M   'P 1'
#
loop_
_entity.id
_entity.type
_entity.pdbx_description
1 polymer ?
#
loop_
_entity_poly.entity_id
_entity_poly.type
_entity_poly.pdbx_seq_one_letter_code
_entity_poly.pdbx_strand_id
1 'polypeptide(L)' 'MKIKKTVIPAAGLGTRFLPVTKALPKEMLPIVDKPTIHYIVEEAVNSGIEDILIIIDPLTIRQKIIY' A
#
# COMPACT_ATOMS: atom_id res chain seq x y z
N MET A 1 -27.09 3.59 -2.50
CA MET A 1 -25.95 4.30 -1.89
C MET A 1 -24.71 3.99 -2.72
N LYS A 2 -23.90 4.99 -3.13
CA LYS A 2 -22.64 4.73 -3.86
C LYS A 2 -21.50 4.60 -2.86
N ILE A 3 -20.65 3.57 -3.02
CA ILE A 3 -19.43 3.40 -2.22
C ILE A 3 -18.40 4.41 -2.75
N LYS A 4 -17.83 5.21 -1.86
CA LYS A 4 -16.89 6.29 -2.20
C LYS A 4 -15.58 6.29 -1.41
N LYS A 5 -15.50 5.45 -0.38
CA LYS A 5 -14.35 5.40 0.53
C LYS A 5 -13.82 3.97 0.62
N THR A 6 -12.51 3.85 0.73
CA THR A 6 -11.85 2.57 1.00
C THR A 6 -10.77 2.72 2.07
N VAL A 7 -10.47 1.62 2.75
CA VAL A 7 -9.40 1.53 3.74
C VAL A 7 -8.46 0.40 3.32
N ILE A 8 -7.17 0.71 3.21
CA ILE A 8 -6.13 -0.24 2.82
C ILE A 8 -5.21 -0.48 4.04
N PRO A 9 -5.30 -1.65 4.70
CA PRO A 9 -4.39 -1.99 5.79
C PRO A 9 -3.01 -2.40 5.23
N ALA A 10 -2.01 -1.56 5.47
CA ALA A 10 -0.63 -1.67 5.00
C ALA A 10 0.40 -1.57 6.15
N ALA A 11 0.05 -2.08 7.33
CA ALA A 11 0.85 -1.97 8.55
C ALA A 11 1.55 -3.27 8.98
N GLY A 12 1.63 -4.27 8.07
CA GLY A 12 2.17 -5.57 8.40
C GLY A 12 3.68 -5.67 8.18
N LEU A 13 4.44 -6.17 9.16
CA LEU A 13 5.91 -6.29 9.11
C LEU A 13 6.49 -7.16 7.98
N GLY A 14 5.67 -7.93 7.26
CA GLY A 14 6.11 -8.67 6.08
C GLY A 14 7.19 -9.74 6.34
N THR A 15 7.21 -10.38 7.51
CA THR A 15 8.31 -11.28 7.96
C THR A 15 8.62 -12.45 7.02
N ARG A 16 7.66 -12.89 6.21
CA ARG A 16 7.84 -13.94 5.18
C ARG A 16 8.73 -13.51 4.01
N PHE A 17 8.95 -12.21 3.83
CA PHE A 17 9.79 -11.61 2.79
C PHE A 17 11.10 -11.05 3.36
N LEU A 18 11.49 -11.48 4.56
CA LEU A 18 12.81 -11.17 5.08
C LEU A 18 13.89 -11.81 4.18
N PRO A 19 15.04 -11.12 3.99
CA PRO A 19 15.46 -9.90 4.67
C PRO A 19 14.93 -8.60 4.05
N VAL A 20 14.30 -8.65 2.88
CA VAL A 20 13.91 -7.46 2.11
C VAL A 20 12.98 -6.55 2.91
N THR A 21 12.01 -7.15 3.60
CA THR A 21 11.02 -6.39 4.38
C THR A 21 11.55 -5.73 5.65
N LYS A 22 12.82 -5.94 6.00
CA LYS A 22 13.49 -5.19 7.06
C LYS A 22 13.78 -3.75 6.65
N ALA A 23 14.00 -3.53 5.36
CA ALA A 23 14.41 -2.24 4.81
C ALA A 23 13.33 -1.59 3.94
N LEU A 24 12.33 -2.34 3.44
CA LEU A 24 11.25 -1.87 2.57
C LEU A 24 9.91 -2.49 2.97
N PRO A 25 8.80 -1.75 3.14
CA PRO A 25 7.51 -2.37 3.45
C PRO A 25 7.11 -3.30 2.32
N LYS A 26 6.39 -4.38 2.64
CA LYS A 26 5.98 -5.37 1.63
C LYS A 26 5.11 -4.75 0.54
N GLU A 27 4.32 -3.74 0.89
CA GLU A 27 3.43 -2.98 0.00
C GLU A 27 4.20 -2.12 -1.01
N MET A 28 5.47 -1.82 -0.70
CA MET A 28 6.38 -1.10 -1.58
C MET A 28 7.27 -2.01 -2.42
N LEU A 29 7.18 -3.35 -2.27
CA LEU A 29 7.90 -4.29 -3.12
C LEU A 29 7.43 -4.12 -4.58
N PRO A 30 8.35 -3.97 -5.54
CA PRO A 30 8.00 -3.78 -6.93
C PRO A 30 7.48 -5.07 -7.55
N ILE A 31 6.39 -4.96 -8.30
CA ILE A 31 5.99 -5.94 -9.31
C ILE A 31 6.32 -5.29 -10.65
N VAL A 32 7.37 -5.81 -11.29
CA VAL A 32 8.00 -5.21 -12.47
C VAL A 32 8.55 -3.81 -12.13
N ASP A 33 7.84 -2.75 -12.48
CA ASP A 33 8.26 -1.34 -12.37
C ASP A 33 7.41 -0.52 -11.40
N LYS A 34 6.31 -1.09 -10.86
CA LYS A 34 5.41 -0.41 -9.93
C LYS A 34 5.38 -1.09 -8.55
N PRO A 35 5.31 -0.33 -7.45
CA PRO A 35 5.12 -0.91 -6.13
C PRO A 35 3.76 -1.62 -6.02
N THR A 36 3.68 -2.67 -5.22
CA THR A 36 2.46 -3.50 -5.09
C THR A 36 1.22 -2.68 -4.72
N ILE A 37 1.35 -1.69 -3.83
CA ILE A 37 0.26 -0.82 -3.39
C ILE A 37 -0.34 0.02 -4.53
N HIS A 38 0.43 0.32 -5.58
CA HIS A 38 -0.03 1.09 -6.74
C HIS A 38 -1.21 0.37 -7.42
N TYR A 39 -1.11 -0.94 -7.60
CA TYR A 39 -2.16 -1.74 -8.23
C TYR A 39 -3.47 -1.71 -7.42
N ILE A 40 -3.37 -1.72 -6.08
CA ILE A 40 -4.53 -1.66 -5.19
C ILE A 40 -5.20 -0.28 -5.29
N VAL A 41 -4.42 0.79 -5.38
CA VAL A 41 -4.93 2.15 -5.57
C VAL A 41 -5.58 2.31 -6.94
N GLU A 42 -4.95 1.82 -8.01
CA GLU A 42 -5.53 1.82 -9.37
C GLU A 42 -6.88 1.08 -9.40
N GLU A 43 -6.97 -0.09 -8.76
CA GLU A 43 -8.22 -0.84 -8.65
C GLU A 43 -9.30 -0.05 -7.90
N ALA A 44 -8.95 0.56 -6.77
CA ALA A 44 -9.88 1.39 -6.00
C ALA A 44 -10.41 2.57 -6.83
N VAL A 45 -9.52 3.29 -7.53
CA VAL A 45 -9.89 4.41 -8.41
C VAL A 45 -10.80 3.93 -9.55
N ASN A 46 -10.45 2.81 -10.21
CA ASN A 46 -11.26 2.21 -11.28
C ASN A 46 -12.64 1.75 -10.80
N SER A 47 -12.79 1.43 -9.51
CA SER A 47 -14.08 1.10 -8.89
C SER A 47 -14.92 2.33 -8.49
N GLY A 48 -14.41 3.54 -8.71
CA GLY A 48 -15.12 4.81 -8.46
C GLY A 48 -15.01 5.32 -7.02
N ILE A 49 -14.00 4.83 -6.27
CA ILE A 49 -13.62 5.33 -4.94
C ILE A 49 -12.88 6.67 -5.09
N GLU A 50 -13.21 7.62 -4.22
CA GLU A 50 -12.65 8.97 -4.21
C GLU A 50 -11.77 9.21 -2.98
N ASP A 51 -12.14 8.61 -1.84
CA ASP A 51 -11.39 8.71 -0.59
C ASP A 51 -10.66 7.39 -0.27
N ILE A 52 -9.34 7.42 -0.24
CA ILE A 52 -8.51 6.25 0.08
C ILE A 52 -7.74 6.53 1.38
N LEU A 53 -7.99 5.73 2.42
CA LEU A 53 -7.24 5.75 3.67
C LEU A 53 -6.28 4.57 3.72
N ILE A 54 -4.98 4.83 3.83
CA ILE A 54 -3.96 3.78 3.99
C ILE A 54 -3.51 3.76 5.44
N ILE A 55 -3.63 2.60 6.10
CA ILE A 55 -3.14 2.40 7.47
C ILE A 55 -1.72 1.84 7.38
N ILE A 56 -0.74 2.61 7.84
CA ILE A 56 0.69 2.26 7.76
C ILE A 56 1.27 1.95 9.14
N ASP A 57 2.37 1.19 9.16
CA ASP A 57 3.17 1.04 10.38
C ASP A 57 4.20 2.19 10.52
N PRO A 58 4.70 2.49 11.73
CA PRO A 58 5.65 3.58 11.93
C PRO A 58 6.98 3.43 11.17
N LEU A 59 7.43 2.20 10.86
CA LEU A 59 8.65 1.96 10.08
C LEU A 59 8.47 2.34 8.62
N THR A 60 7.25 2.21 8.09
CA THR A 60 6.86 2.65 6.74
C THR A 60 6.95 4.17 6.58
N ILE A 61 6.77 4.97 7.63
CA ILE A 61 6.88 6.46 7.56
C ILE A 61 8.28 6.91 7.10
N ARG A 62 9.33 6.11 7.38
CA ARG A 62 10.69 6.41 6.91
C ARG A 62 10.86 6.29 5.40
N GLN A 63 9.90 5.66 4.73
CA GLN A 63 9.94 5.32 3.32
C GLN A 63 8.71 5.92 2.67
N LYS A 64 8.87 7.13 2.14
CA LYS A 64 7.76 7.90 1.55
C LYS A 64 6.96 7.03 0.58
N ILE A 65 5.71 6.78 0.95
CA ILE A 65 4.67 6.33 0.04
C ILE A 65 4.24 7.60 -0.71
N ILE A 66 4.54 7.68 -2.00
CA ILE A 66 4.18 8.81 -2.86
C ILE A 66 3.05 8.34 -3.78
N TYR A 67 1.81 8.70 -3.45
CA TYR A 67 0.62 8.59 -4.31
C TYR A 67 -0.28 9.79 -4.08
#